data_AF-A0A3C1SN83-F1
#
_entry.id   AF-A0A3C1SN83-F1
#
_cell.length_a   1.000
_cell.length_b   1.000
_cell.length_c   1.000
_cell.angle_alpha   90.00
_cell.angle_beta   90.00
_cell.angle_gamma   90.00
#
_symmetry.space_group_name_H-M   'P 1'
#
loop_
_entity.id
_entity.type
_entity.pdbx_description
1 polymer ?
#
loop_
_entity_poly.entity_id
_entity_poly.type
_entity_poly.pdbx_seq_one_letter_code
_entity_poly.pdbx_strand_id
1 'polypeptide(L)'
;MKAIETSARAVDSPRDEPDDQARIAAEILVALQEILSLKEGKIHEDIRRGKTIISDAVVKLGNSFNSLNSQTRAQQQLVASLIEEVSQKKAGGGNSNRASVREIADGMSMILQGFMDTLSQVSAQSSGVIAKMEAMTDVVNQTFSLLSNVEMITKQTNLLSLNAFIEAARSGEAGRGFQVVATEMRNLSHSSARLNEQIRVQVEQSKKIVHETRDVVNQMAMRDMASLIEAKDNADILFAKLGVMNEYVSENLGQVSELSQGIDRSVGLAVQSLQFEDIVGQLLAHADREMGEQEQVLAELRNRLRAFAEVAQKGGDTRKALLELQAQLEAMQRSGLFQKSKTVLQQSMDEGDVELF
;
A
#
# COMPACT_ATOMS: atom_id res chain seq x y z
N MET A 1 -133.72 8.04 -32.35
CA MET A 1 -134.37 6.75 -32.69
C MET A 1 -133.49 5.65 -32.11
N LYS A 2 -134.07 4.75 -31.29
CA LYS A 2 -133.58 3.43 -30.80
C LYS A 2 -132.34 2.83 -31.51
N ALA A 3 -131.44 2.03 -30.93
CA ALA A 3 -131.35 1.33 -29.64
C ALA A 3 -129.98 0.59 -29.55
N ILE A 4 -129.46 0.46 -28.32
CA ILE A 4 -128.81 -0.71 -27.66
C ILE A 4 -127.65 -1.45 -28.37
N GLU A 5 -126.44 -1.44 -27.77
CA GLU A 5 -125.82 -2.67 -27.22
C GLU A 5 -124.57 -2.39 -26.36
N THR A 6 -124.46 -3.21 -25.32
CA THR A 6 -123.52 -3.21 -24.21
C THR A 6 -122.31 -4.08 -24.55
N SER A 7 -121.08 -3.66 -24.25
CA SER A 7 -119.98 -4.60 -23.96
C SER A 7 -118.91 -3.96 -23.09
N ALA A 8 -118.58 -4.64 -22.00
CA ALA A 8 -117.63 -4.24 -20.97
C ALA A 8 -116.20 -4.71 -21.29
N ARG A 9 -115.20 -3.92 -20.84
CA ARG A 9 -113.80 -4.25 -20.46
C ARG A 9 -112.86 -3.13 -20.96
N ALA A 10 -111.79 -2.74 -20.30
CA ALA A 10 -111.31 -2.87 -18.93
C ALA A 10 -110.21 -1.79 -18.83
N VAL A 11 -110.10 -1.17 -17.66
CA VAL A 11 -108.93 -0.38 -17.26
C VAL A 11 -107.71 -1.30 -17.30
N ASP A 12 -106.62 -0.88 -17.95
CA ASP A 12 -105.29 -1.16 -17.43
C ASP A 12 -104.27 -0.11 -17.89
N SER A 13 -103.46 0.35 -16.94
CA SER A 13 -102.27 1.18 -17.15
C SER A 13 -101.01 0.31 -16.97
N PRO A 14 -99.81 0.92 -16.94
CA PRO A 14 -98.69 0.64 -17.81
C PRO A 14 -97.86 -0.61 -17.43
N ARG A 15 -97.35 -1.35 -18.41
CA ARG A 15 -96.33 -2.40 -18.24
C ARG A 15 -95.32 -2.29 -19.39
N ASP A 16 -94.13 -1.72 -19.14
CA ASP A 16 -92.86 -2.05 -19.85
C ASP A 16 -91.59 -1.22 -19.47
N GLU A 17 -91.61 -0.34 -18.47
CA GLU A 17 -90.38 0.36 -18.01
C GLU A 17 -89.38 -0.41 -17.08
N PRO A 18 -89.70 -1.51 -16.36
CA PRO A 18 -88.77 -2.12 -15.40
C PRO A 18 -87.56 -2.87 -16.02
N ASP A 19 -87.67 -3.34 -17.27
CA ASP A 19 -86.72 -4.29 -17.85
C ASP A 19 -85.45 -3.60 -18.39
N ASP A 20 -85.58 -2.38 -18.92
CA ASP A 20 -84.46 -1.61 -19.48
C ASP A 20 -83.55 -1.03 -18.38
N GLN A 21 -84.12 -0.61 -17.24
CA GLN A 21 -83.35 -0.17 -16.08
C GLN A 21 -82.55 -1.31 -15.44
N ALA A 22 -83.13 -2.51 -15.40
CA ALA A 22 -82.47 -3.71 -14.90
C ALA A 22 -81.29 -4.13 -15.79
N ARG A 23 -81.44 -3.99 -17.12
CA ARG A 23 -80.37 -4.27 -18.09
C ARG A 23 -79.20 -3.29 -17.98
N ILE A 24 -79.48 -1.99 -17.89
CA ILE A 24 -78.45 -0.95 -17.71
C ILE A 24 -77.71 -1.15 -16.38
N ALA A 25 -78.43 -1.49 -15.30
CA ALA A 25 -77.80 -1.79 -14.01
C ALA A 25 -76.86 -3.00 -14.11
N ALA A 26 -77.23 -4.05 -14.84
CA ALA A 26 -76.37 -5.20 -15.07
C ALA A 26 -75.10 -4.85 -15.88
N GLU A 27 -75.22 -4.04 -16.93
CA GLU A 27 -74.08 -3.59 -17.75
C GLU A 27 -73.09 -2.72 -16.93
N ILE A 28 -73.59 -1.80 -16.11
CA ILE A 28 -72.75 -0.98 -15.21
C ILE A 28 -72.00 -1.86 -14.22
N LEU A 29 -72.64 -2.89 -13.67
CA LEU A 29 -72.01 -3.78 -12.69
C LEU A 29 -70.95 -4.69 -13.33
N VAL A 30 -71.15 -5.13 -14.57
CA VAL A 30 -70.13 -5.87 -15.34
C VAL A 30 -68.93 -4.96 -15.63
N ALA A 31 -69.15 -3.70 -16.04
CA ALA A 31 -68.06 -2.74 -16.25
C ALA A 31 -67.30 -2.43 -14.94
N LEU A 32 -68.01 -2.30 -13.81
CA LEU A 32 -67.38 -2.18 -12.49
C LEU A 32 -66.56 -3.42 -12.15
N GLN A 33 -67.05 -4.63 -12.45
CA GLN A 33 -66.33 -5.87 -12.22
C GLN A 33 -65.03 -5.95 -13.04
N GLU A 34 -65.05 -5.51 -14.30
CA GLU A 34 -63.85 -5.43 -15.14
C GLU A 34 -62.84 -4.41 -14.59
N ILE A 35 -63.29 -3.23 -14.15
CA ILE A 35 -62.42 -2.20 -13.56
C ILE A 35 -61.78 -2.68 -12.26
N LEU A 36 -62.55 -3.33 -11.38
CA LEU A 36 -62.06 -3.86 -10.10
C LEU A 36 -61.04 -4.99 -10.30
N SER A 37 -61.09 -5.72 -11.42
CA SER A 37 -60.18 -6.85 -11.69
C SER A 37 -58.78 -6.45 -12.17
N LEU A 38 -58.56 -5.20 -12.60
CA LEU A 38 -57.44 -4.85 -13.47
C LEU A 38 -56.16 -4.36 -12.75
N LYS A 39 -56.13 -4.23 -11.41
CA LYS A 39 -55.00 -3.56 -10.72
C LYS A 39 -54.59 -4.06 -9.32
N GLU A 40 -54.95 -5.27 -8.88
CA GLU A 40 -54.69 -5.69 -7.49
C GLU A 40 -53.34 -6.40 -7.28
N GLY A 41 -53.07 -7.49 -8.01
CA GLY A 41 -51.89 -8.33 -7.68
C GLY A 41 -50.53 -7.67 -7.86
N LYS A 42 -50.42 -6.68 -8.76
CA LYS A 42 -49.12 -6.08 -9.11
C LYS A 42 -48.57 -5.19 -8.00
N ILE A 43 -49.43 -4.44 -7.28
CA ILE A 43 -48.95 -3.51 -6.24
C ILE A 43 -48.54 -4.30 -4.98
N HIS A 44 -49.29 -5.35 -4.61
CA HIS A 44 -48.92 -6.22 -3.51
C HIS A 44 -47.61 -6.98 -3.80
N GLU A 45 -47.42 -7.48 -5.02
CA GLU A 45 -46.17 -8.09 -5.46
C GLU A 45 -45.00 -7.08 -5.43
N ASP A 46 -45.22 -5.85 -5.90
CA ASP A 46 -44.21 -4.78 -5.90
C ASP A 46 -43.80 -4.37 -4.46
N ILE A 47 -44.75 -4.29 -3.51
CA ILE A 47 -44.45 -4.03 -2.08
C ILE A 47 -43.63 -5.17 -1.48
N ARG A 48 -44.03 -6.42 -1.70
CA ARG A 48 -43.32 -7.60 -1.18
C ARG A 48 -41.92 -7.73 -1.76
N ARG A 49 -41.77 -7.42 -3.05
CA ARG A 49 -40.48 -7.38 -3.74
C ARG A 49 -39.61 -6.24 -3.22
N GLY A 50 -40.18 -5.04 -3.02
CA GLY A 50 -39.51 -3.90 -2.42
C GLY A 50 -38.99 -4.20 -1.02
N LYS A 51 -39.81 -4.80 -0.16
CA LYS A 51 -39.43 -5.26 1.18
C LYS A 51 -38.24 -6.23 1.14
N THR A 52 -38.29 -7.20 0.23
CA THR A 52 -37.22 -8.20 0.10
C THR A 52 -35.90 -7.55 -0.35
N ILE A 53 -35.95 -6.63 -1.31
CA ILE A 53 -34.76 -5.91 -1.81
C ILE A 53 -34.15 -5.03 -0.72
N ILE A 54 -34.99 -4.29 0.03
CA ILE A 54 -34.51 -3.42 1.11
C ILE A 54 -33.87 -4.24 2.22
N SER A 55 -34.52 -5.32 2.66
CA SER A 55 -33.98 -6.19 3.72
C SER A 55 -32.65 -6.83 3.29
N ASP A 56 -32.54 -7.35 2.07
CA ASP A 56 -31.29 -7.91 1.55
C ASP A 56 -30.18 -6.84 1.42
N ALA A 57 -30.51 -5.63 0.94
CA ALA A 57 -29.56 -4.53 0.85
C ALA A 57 -29.03 -4.11 2.24
N VAL A 58 -29.89 -4.09 3.25
CA VAL A 58 -29.54 -3.69 4.61
C VAL A 58 -28.68 -4.73 5.30
N VAL A 59 -28.99 -6.02 5.15
CA VAL A 59 -28.11 -7.10 5.64
C VAL A 59 -26.71 -7.02 4.99
N LYS A 60 -26.65 -6.77 3.68
CA LYS A 60 -25.37 -6.59 2.98
C LYS A 60 -24.60 -5.37 3.47
N LEU A 61 -25.27 -4.24 3.66
CA LEU A 61 -24.68 -3.02 4.21
C LEU A 61 -24.17 -3.23 5.65
N GLY A 62 -24.96 -3.88 6.51
CA GLY A 62 -24.55 -4.21 7.88
C GLY A 62 -23.30 -5.08 7.93
N ASN A 63 -23.24 -6.12 7.09
CA ASN A 63 -22.04 -6.96 6.96
C ASN A 63 -20.83 -6.16 6.45
N SER A 64 -21.03 -5.26 5.50
CA SER A 64 -19.98 -4.39 4.96
C SER A 64 -19.44 -3.43 6.03
N PHE A 65 -20.31 -2.75 6.79
CA PHE A 65 -19.90 -1.84 7.85
C PHE A 65 -19.20 -2.57 9.01
N ASN A 66 -19.66 -3.75 9.40
CA ASN A 66 -18.98 -4.58 10.41
C ASN A 66 -17.57 -4.98 9.96
N SER A 67 -17.42 -5.39 8.69
CA SER A 67 -16.11 -5.68 8.10
C SER A 67 -15.22 -4.42 8.11
N LEU A 68 -15.74 -3.28 7.68
CA LEU A 68 -15.02 -2.00 7.64
C LEU A 68 -14.57 -1.57 9.04
N ASN A 69 -15.43 -1.71 10.05
CA ASN A 69 -15.08 -1.45 11.45
C ASN A 69 -13.93 -2.36 11.92
N SER A 70 -14.00 -3.66 11.63
CA SER A 70 -12.94 -4.61 11.98
C SER A 70 -11.60 -4.29 11.31
N GLN A 71 -11.63 -3.93 10.02
CA GLN A 71 -10.44 -3.54 9.25
C GLN A 71 -9.85 -2.22 9.77
N THR A 72 -10.71 -1.25 10.10
CA THR A 72 -10.30 0.04 10.68
C THR A 72 -9.61 -0.17 12.02
N ARG A 73 -10.15 -1.01 12.90
CA ARG A 73 -9.50 -1.36 14.19
C ARG A 73 -8.15 -2.05 14.00
N ALA A 74 -8.05 -3.00 13.07
CA ALA A 74 -6.78 -3.65 12.74
C ALA A 74 -5.75 -2.64 12.20
N GLN A 75 -6.19 -1.72 11.33
CA GLN A 75 -5.35 -0.65 10.81
C GLN A 75 -4.88 0.29 11.93
N GLN A 76 -5.74 0.66 12.89
CA GLN A 76 -5.35 1.48 14.05
C GLN A 76 -4.29 0.79 14.90
N GLN A 77 -4.41 -0.52 15.14
CA GLN A 77 -3.40 -1.28 15.87
C GLN A 77 -2.06 -1.30 15.14
N LEU A 78 -2.07 -1.52 13.81
CA LEU A 78 -0.85 -1.47 12.99
C LEU A 78 -0.22 -0.08 13.02
N VAL A 79 -1.00 0.98 12.85
CA VAL A 79 -0.52 2.37 12.91
C VAL A 79 0.03 2.69 14.29
N ALA A 80 -0.65 2.30 15.38
CA ALA A 80 -0.15 2.48 16.74
C ALA A 80 1.17 1.73 16.97
N SER A 81 1.29 0.50 16.49
CA SER A 81 2.54 -0.27 16.58
C SER A 81 3.68 0.36 15.78
N LEU A 82 3.40 0.87 14.58
CA LEU A 82 4.36 1.58 13.73
C LEU A 82 4.76 2.92 14.35
N ILE A 83 3.82 3.65 14.95
CA ILE A 83 4.11 4.88 15.69
C ILE A 83 4.98 4.56 16.91
N GLU A 84 4.69 3.50 17.67
CA GLU A 84 5.55 3.06 18.79
C GLU A 84 6.96 2.68 18.28
N GLU A 85 7.05 2.02 17.12
CA GLU A 85 8.32 1.69 16.44
C GLU A 85 9.10 2.95 16.01
N VAL A 86 8.40 3.94 15.45
CA VAL A 86 9.00 5.16 14.87
C VAL A 86 9.32 6.23 15.94
N SER A 87 8.54 6.30 17.02
CA SER A 87 8.49 7.45 17.94
C SER A 87 9.29 7.29 19.23
N GLN A 88 10.01 6.18 19.45
CA GLN A 88 10.91 6.00 20.60
C GLN A 88 10.30 6.41 21.96
N LYS A 89 9.53 5.54 22.63
CA LYS A 89 9.24 5.72 24.07
C LYS A 89 9.12 4.42 24.86
N LYS A 90 10.07 3.50 24.70
CA LYS A 90 10.36 2.50 25.75
C LYS A 90 11.76 2.63 26.29
N ALA A 91 11.86 3.45 27.33
CA ALA A 91 12.79 3.20 28.42
C ALA A 91 12.36 1.89 29.11
N GLY A 92 13.00 0.77 28.77
CA GLY A 92 12.85 -0.48 29.49
C GLY A 92 12.03 -1.56 28.78
N GLY A 93 12.73 -2.61 28.35
CA GLY A 93 12.18 -3.97 28.22
C GLY A 93 11.69 -4.37 26.82
N GLY A 94 12.52 -5.19 26.15
CA GLY A 94 12.07 -6.16 25.15
C GLY A 94 12.35 -5.80 23.69
N ASN A 95 13.34 -6.50 23.10
CA ASN A 95 13.52 -6.83 21.68
C ASN A 95 12.24 -6.66 20.82
N SER A 96 12.21 -6.09 19.61
CA SER A 96 13.20 -6.03 18.53
C SER A 96 12.76 -5.00 17.48
N ASN A 97 13.70 -4.60 16.61
CA ASN A 97 13.54 -4.08 15.23
C ASN A 97 13.84 -2.59 14.92
N ARG A 98 13.70 -1.62 15.84
CA ARG A 98 14.11 -0.20 15.58
C ARG A 98 15.07 0.44 16.58
N ALA A 99 15.69 -0.39 17.42
CA ALA A 99 17.08 -0.13 17.80
C ALA A 99 17.94 0.04 16.53
N SER A 100 17.59 -0.65 15.44
CA SER A 100 18.32 -0.70 14.16
C SER A 100 18.79 0.64 13.60
N VAL A 101 17.95 1.62 13.23
CA VAL A 101 18.46 2.75 12.41
C VAL A 101 19.45 3.66 13.15
N ARG A 102 19.16 4.04 14.40
CA ARG A 102 20.07 4.88 15.20
C ARG A 102 21.27 4.08 15.69
N GLU A 103 21.10 2.82 16.08
CA GLU A 103 22.21 1.93 16.46
C GLU A 103 23.09 1.57 15.26
N ILE A 104 22.53 1.45 14.06
CA ILE A 104 23.26 1.33 12.79
C ILE A 104 24.01 2.62 12.51
N ALA A 105 23.41 3.80 12.76
CA ALA A 105 24.09 5.08 12.60
C ALA A 105 25.26 5.23 13.57
N ASP A 106 25.04 4.98 14.86
CA ASP A 106 26.05 5.04 15.91
C ASP A 106 27.13 3.97 15.68
N GLY A 107 26.73 2.75 15.28
CA GLY A 107 27.62 1.64 14.96
C GLY A 107 28.48 1.91 13.73
N MET A 108 27.89 2.44 12.66
CA MET A 108 28.64 2.86 11.46
C MET A 108 29.58 4.02 11.79
N SER A 109 29.14 4.98 12.61
CA SER A 109 29.99 6.10 13.04
C SER A 109 31.20 5.58 13.84
N MET A 110 31.01 4.62 14.74
CA MET A 110 32.10 3.92 15.44
C MET A 110 33.01 3.16 14.48
N ILE A 111 32.46 2.43 13.50
CA ILE A 111 33.26 1.71 12.49
C ILE A 111 34.10 2.69 11.67
N LEU A 112 33.50 3.78 11.17
CA LEU A 112 34.20 4.82 10.41
C LEU A 112 35.29 5.49 11.24
N GLN A 113 35.03 5.75 12.53
CA GLN A 113 36.04 6.27 13.45
C GLN A 113 37.20 5.29 13.64
N GLY A 114 36.92 4.00 13.82
CA GLY A 114 37.95 2.96 13.91
C GLY A 114 38.77 2.82 12.62
N PHE A 115 38.13 2.98 11.45
CA PHE A 115 38.83 3.04 10.17
C PHE A 115 39.71 4.28 10.04
N MET A 116 39.26 5.45 10.51
CA MET A 116 40.08 6.67 10.57
C MET A 116 41.32 6.47 11.43
N ASP A 117 41.18 5.86 12.61
CA ASP A 117 42.30 5.59 13.51
C ASP A 117 43.30 4.61 12.87
N THR A 118 42.78 3.54 12.26
CA THR A 118 43.60 2.55 11.52
C THR A 118 44.35 3.23 10.38
N LEU A 119 43.69 4.12 9.64
CA LEU A 119 44.33 4.81 8.52
C LEU A 119 45.36 5.84 8.99
N SER A 120 45.11 6.54 10.09
CA SER A 120 46.10 7.39 10.73
C SER A 120 47.35 6.60 11.11
N GLN A 121 47.18 5.36 11.60
CA GLN A 121 48.29 4.46 11.89
C GLN A 121 49.03 4.02 10.62
N VAL A 122 48.31 3.67 9.56
CA VAL A 122 48.89 3.33 8.25
C VAL A 122 49.67 4.51 7.67
N SER A 123 49.13 5.73 7.77
CA SER A 123 49.80 6.96 7.33
C SER A 123 51.12 7.19 8.08
N ALA A 124 51.11 7.02 9.41
CA ALA A 124 52.33 7.09 10.22
C ALA A 124 53.35 6.01 9.83
N GLN A 125 52.90 4.78 9.56
CA GLN A 125 53.77 3.71 9.08
C GLN A 125 54.36 4.01 7.69
N SER A 126 53.56 4.52 6.76
CA SER A 126 53.99 4.95 5.43
C SER A 126 55.06 6.03 5.51
N SER A 127 54.89 7.01 6.40
CA SER A 127 55.94 8.01 6.67
C SER A 127 57.23 7.37 7.17
N GLY A 128 57.14 6.36 8.03
CA GLY A 128 58.31 5.60 8.50
C GLY A 128 59.00 4.81 7.38
N VAL A 129 58.24 4.23 6.44
CA VAL A 129 58.78 3.56 5.26
C VAL A 129 59.49 4.55 4.34
N ILE A 130 58.91 5.73 4.11
CA ILE A 130 59.53 6.80 3.30
C ILE A 130 60.89 7.20 3.90
N ALA A 131 60.97 7.39 5.22
CA ALA A 131 62.23 7.72 5.90
C ALA A 131 63.29 6.62 5.74
N LYS A 132 62.89 5.34 5.79
CA LYS A 132 63.81 4.21 5.53
C LYS A 132 64.29 4.16 4.08
N MET A 133 63.43 4.50 3.11
CA MET A 133 63.82 4.59 1.69
C MET A 133 64.77 5.75 1.42
N GLU A 134 64.64 6.85 2.14
CA GLU A 134 65.60 7.95 2.11
C GLU A 134 66.97 7.52 2.63
N ALA A 135 67.03 6.84 3.79
CA ALA A 135 68.26 6.24 4.29
C ALA A 135 68.87 5.20 3.32
N MET A 136 68.03 4.40 2.65
CA MET A 136 68.48 3.46 1.61
C MET A 136 69.11 4.19 0.42
N THR A 137 68.57 5.35 0.04
CA THR A 137 69.10 6.19 -1.03
C THR A 137 70.51 6.70 -0.67
N ASP A 138 70.73 7.07 0.60
CA ASP A 138 72.06 7.45 1.08
C ASP A 138 73.06 6.29 1.02
N VAL A 139 72.65 5.08 1.42
CA VAL A 139 73.49 3.87 1.32
C VAL A 139 73.86 3.57 -0.14
N VAL A 140 72.92 3.72 -1.06
CA VAL A 140 73.14 3.56 -2.50
C VAL A 140 74.14 4.60 -3.02
N ASN A 141 73.97 5.87 -2.64
CA ASN A 141 74.90 6.94 -3.02
C ASN A 141 76.32 6.72 -2.48
N GLN A 142 76.43 6.24 -1.23
CA GLN A 142 77.72 5.89 -0.64
C GLN A 142 78.36 4.69 -1.35
N THR A 143 77.56 3.74 -1.81
CA THR A 143 78.04 2.61 -2.63
C THR A 143 78.61 3.11 -3.97
N PHE A 144 77.98 4.07 -4.63
CA PHE A 144 78.55 4.69 -5.84
C PHE A 144 79.91 5.35 -5.59
N SER A 145 80.08 6.01 -4.45
CA SER A 145 81.37 6.59 -4.04
C SER A 145 82.45 5.51 -3.90
N LEU A 146 82.13 4.39 -3.24
CA LEU A 146 83.04 3.24 -3.11
C LEU A 146 83.41 2.64 -4.47
N LEU A 147 82.44 2.45 -5.37
CA LEU A 147 82.69 1.95 -6.73
C LEU A 147 83.60 2.89 -7.53
N SER A 148 83.45 4.22 -7.36
CA SER A 148 84.35 5.21 -7.96
C SER A 148 85.78 5.08 -7.45
N ASN A 149 85.97 4.82 -6.14
CA ASN A 149 87.28 4.59 -5.56
C ASN A 149 87.92 3.29 -6.06
N VAL A 150 87.14 2.21 -6.16
CA VAL A 150 87.60 0.93 -6.72
C VAL A 150 88.01 1.10 -8.19
N GLU A 151 87.27 1.90 -8.96
CA GLU A 151 87.62 2.22 -10.34
C GLU A 151 88.98 2.94 -10.44
N MET A 152 89.23 3.89 -9.54
CA MET A 152 90.50 4.62 -9.45
C MET A 152 91.66 3.66 -9.11
N ILE A 153 91.50 2.81 -8.10
CA ILE A 153 92.49 1.79 -7.72
C ILE A 153 92.78 0.87 -8.90
N THR A 154 91.74 0.40 -9.58
CA THR A 154 91.87 -0.51 -10.72
C THR A 154 92.64 0.13 -11.88
N LYS A 155 92.38 1.42 -12.18
CA LYS A 155 93.14 2.19 -13.18
C LYS A 155 94.60 2.36 -12.77
N GLN A 156 94.87 2.66 -11.50
CA GLN A 156 96.25 2.78 -10.99
C GLN A 156 97.01 1.45 -11.07
N THR A 157 96.39 0.34 -10.66
CA THR A 157 97.00 -1.01 -10.75
C THR A 157 97.26 -1.41 -12.21
N ASN A 158 96.37 -1.05 -13.13
CA ASN A 158 96.60 -1.28 -14.56
C ASN A 158 97.79 -0.47 -15.10
N LEU A 159 97.98 0.77 -14.65
CA LEU A 159 99.15 1.58 -15.01
C LEU A 159 100.45 1.03 -14.38
N LEU A 160 100.42 0.63 -13.11
CA LEU A 160 101.55 0.01 -12.41
C LEU A 160 101.99 -1.30 -13.08
N SER A 161 101.03 -2.18 -13.40
CA SER A 161 101.30 -3.44 -14.10
C SER A 161 101.82 -3.22 -15.52
N LEU A 162 101.35 -2.20 -16.23
CA LEU A 162 101.91 -1.81 -17.53
C LEU A 162 103.37 -1.36 -17.40
N ASN A 163 103.68 -0.50 -16.42
CA ASN A 163 105.05 -0.06 -16.17
C ASN A 163 105.97 -1.24 -15.80
N ALA A 164 105.50 -2.15 -14.95
CA ALA A 164 106.22 -3.37 -14.60
C ALA A 164 106.43 -4.29 -15.81
N PHE A 165 105.45 -4.41 -16.69
CA PHE A 165 105.56 -5.19 -17.94
C PHE A 165 106.64 -4.60 -18.86
N ILE A 166 106.68 -3.27 -19.01
CA ILE A 166 107.69 -2.57 -19.82
C ILE A 166 109.10 -2.79 -19.25
N GLU A 167 109.28 -2.66 -17.94
CA GLU A 167 110.59 -2.81 -17.29
C GLU A 167 111.07 -4.28 -17.30
N ALA A 168 110.14 -5.24 -17.15
CA ALA A 168 110.43 -6.65 -17.31
C ALA A 168 110.89 -6.99 -18.73
N ALA A 169 110.25 -6.42 -19.76
CA ALA A 169 110.68 -6.57 -21.15
C ALA A 169 112.06 -5.94 -21.41
N ARG A 170 112.36 -4.80 -20.77
CA ARG A 170 113.66 -4.13 -20.86
C ARG A 170 114.81 -4.94 -20.25
N SER A 171 114.52 -5.74 -19.22
CA SER A 171 115.50 -6.58 -18.52
C SER A 171 115.84 -7.89 -19.26
N GLY A 172 115.25 -8.14 -20.45
CA GLY A 172 115.57 -9.29 -21.29
C GLY A 172 115.26 -10.63 -20.61
N GLU A 173 116.19 -11.59 -20.67
CA GLU A 173 115.97 -12.93 -20.10
C GLU A 173 115.78 -12.94 -18.58
N ALA A 174 116.42 -12.02 -17.86
CA ALA A 174 116.29 -11.90 -16.40
C ALA A 174 114.89 -11.43 -15.96
N GLY A 175 114.14 -10.79 -16.87
CA GLY A 175 112.79 -10.24 -16.61
C GLY A 175 111.62 -11.16 -16.93
N ARG A 176 111.83 -12.34 -17.54
CA ARG A 176 110.72 -13.21 -18.02
C ARG A 176 109.72 -13.58 -16.92
N GLY A 177 110.19 -13.87 -15.70
CA GLY A 177 109.32 -14.16 -14.56
C GLY A 177 108.45 -12.96 -14.15
N PHE A 178 109.03 -11.76 -14.12
CA PHE A 178 108.29 -10.52 -13.82
C PHE A 178 107.27 -10.17 -14.92
N GLN A 179 107.57 -10.50 -16.17
CA GLN A 179 106.67 -10.24 -17.29
C GLN A 179 105.37 -11.06 -17.19
N VAL A 180 105.46 -12.32 -16.74
CA VAL A 180 104.28 -13.18 -16.49
C VAL A 180 103.43 -12.59 -15.37
N VAL A 181 104.05 -12.20 -14.25
CA VAL A 181 103.33 -11.58 -13.11
C VAL A 181 102.67 -10.26 -13.49
N ALA A 182 103.35 -9.41 -14.26
CA ALA A 182 102.80 -8.14 -14.72
C ALA A 182 101.61 -8.33 -15.67
N THR A 183 101.67 -9.32 -16.55
CA THR A 183 100.55 -9.68 -17.44
C THR A 183 99.35 -10.15 -16.63
N GLU A 184 99.56 -10.99 -15.62
CA GLU A 184 98.49 -11.48 -14.75
C GLU A 184 97.86 -10.36 -13.92
N MET A 185 98.66 -9.44 -13.37
CA MET A 185 98.15 -8.24 -12.68
C MET A 185 97.32 -7.34 -13.61
N ARG A 186 97.71 -7.22 -14.88
CA ARG A 186 96.96 -6.45 -15.88
C ARG A 186 95.61 -7.11 -16.19
N ASN A 187 95.59 -8.43 -16.38
CA ASN A 187 94.37 -9.20 -16.59
C ASN A 187 93.42 -9.11 -15.38
N LEU A 188 93.95 -9.17 -14.16
CA LEU A 188 93.19 -9.01 -12.92
C LEU A 188 92.60 -7.59 -12.79
N SER A 189 93.34 -6.56 -13.21
CA SER A 189 92.86 -5.18 -13.24
C SER A 189 91.71 -5.02 -14.24
N HIS A 190 91.83 -5.55 -15.46
CA HIS A 190 90.74 -5.54 -16.44
C HIS A 190 89.50 -6.28 -15.94
N SER A 191 89.68 -7.44 -15.29
CA SER A 191 88.58 -8.21 -14.72
C SER A 191 87.90 -7.46 -13.57
N SER A 192 88.68 -6.79 -12.71
CA SER A 192 88.15 -5.94 -11.64
C SER A 192 87.36 -4.76 -12.18
N ALA A 193 87.82 -4.11 -13.25
CA ALA A 193 87.10 -2.99 -13.88
C ALA A 193 85.74 -3.45 -14.42
N ARG A 194 85.71 -4.61 -15.10
CA ARG A 194 84.46 -5.19 -15.62
C ARG A 194 83.49 -5.55 -14.49
N LEU A 195 83.98 -6.15 -13.40
CA LEU A 195 83.15 -6.48 -12.23
C LEU A 195 82.60 -5.20 -11.58
N ASN A 196 83.43 -4.16 -11.44
CA ASN A 196 83.02 -2.87 -10.88
C ASN A 196 81.89 -2.23 -11.70
N GLU A 197 81.96 -2.31 -13.04
CA GLU A 197 80.89 -1.83 -13.92
C GLU A 197 79.60 -2.64 -13.77
N GLN A 198 79.69 -3.96 -13.67
CA GLN A 198 78.52 -4.81 -13.42
C GLN A 198 77.84 -4.48 -12.09
N ILE A 199 78.63 -4.21 -11.03
CA ILE A 199 78.09 -3.78 -9.74
C ILE A 199 77.44 -2.40 -9.87
N ARG A 200 78.06 -1.45 -10.60
CA ARG A 200 77.50 -0.12 -10.84
C ARG A 200 76.11 -0.19 -11.47
N VAL A 201 75.92 -1.03 -12.49
CA VAL A 201 74.61 -1.25 -13.13
C VAL A 201 73.56 -1.78 -12.15
N GLN A 202 73.93 -2.75 -11.30
CA GLN A 202 73.02 -3.31 -10.28
C GLN A 202 72.63 -2.29 -9.20
N VAL A 203 73.58 -1.44 -8.80
CA VAL A 203 73.33 -0.37 -7.82
C VAL A 203 72.43 0.72 -8.41
N GLU A 204 72.60 1.06 -9.69
CA GLU A 204 71.71 2.00 -10.40
C GLU A 204 70.28 1.45 -10.51
N GLN A 205 70.14 0.16 -10.82
CA GLN A 205 68.84 -0.49 -10.81
C GLN A 205 68.20 -0.49 -9.42
N SER A 206 68.99 -0.73 -8.37
CA SER A 206 68.53 -0.66 -6.98
C SER A 206 68.05 0.75 -6.61
N LYS A 207 68.79 1.79 -7.04
CA LYS A 207 68.40 3.20 -6.86
C LYS A 207 67.03 3.49 -7.46
N LYS A 208 66.81 3.05 -8.69
CA LYS A 208 65.54 3.22 -9.40
C LYS A 208 64.38 2.55 -8.65
N ILE A 209 64.56 1.31 -8.21
CA ILE A 209 63.53 0.56 -7.45
C ILE A 209 63.18 1.28 -6.14
N VAL A 210 64.17 1.80 -5.41
CA VAL A 210 63.95 2.56 -4.17
C VAL A 210 63.12 3.82 -4.43
N HIS A 211 63.43 4.58 -5.49
CA HIS A 211 62.65 5.76 -5.88
C HIS A 211 61.21 5.41 -6.26
N GLU A 212 61.02 4.41 -7.12
CA GLU A 212 59.67 3.96 -7.53
C GLU A 212 58.85 3.48 -6.33
N THR A 213 59.49 2.75 -5.40
CA THR A 213 58.82 2.26 -4.18
C THR A 213 58.38 3.42 -3.28
N ARG A 214 59.24 4.45 -3.12
CA ARG A 214 58.89 5.66 -2.36
C ARG A 214 57.66 6.37 -2.94
N ASP A 215 57.62 6.52 -4.25
CA ASP A 215 56.52 7.22 -4.92
C ASP A 215 55.19 6.46 -4.77
N VAL A 216 55.22 5.13 -4.92
CA VAL A 216 54.04 4.26 -4.73
C VAL A 216 53.51 4.34 -3.30
N VAL A 217 54.38 4.28 -2.29
CA VAL A 217 53.97 4.38 -0.87
C VAL A 217 53.34 5.74 -0.58
N ASN A 218 53.91 6.82 -1.11
CA ASN A 218 53.38 8.16 -0.92
C ASN A 218 51.99 8.33 -1.58
N GLN A 219 51.83 7.87 -2.81
CA GLN A 219 50.54 7.91 -3.52
C GLN A 219 49.48 7.07 -2.82
N MET A 220 49.84 5.89 -2.32
CA MET A 220 48.94 5.00 -1.59
C MET A 220 48.37 5.68 -0.34
N ALA A 221 49.23 6.28 0.49
CA ALA A 221 48.80 6.98 1.70
C ALA A 221 47.83 8.14 1.40
N MET A 222 48.10 8.92 0.35
CA MET A 222 47.21 10.03 -0.04
C MET A 222 45.86 9.55 -0.57
N ARG A 223 45.86 8.52 -1.42
CA ARG A 223 44.64 7.98 -2.03
C ARG A 223 43.72 7.32 -1.01
N ASP A 224 44.29 6.55 -0.08
CA ASP A 224 43.51 5.88 0.94
C ASP A 224 42.83 6.90 1.87
N MET A 225 43.52 7.98 2.22
CA MET A 225 42.94 9.08 3.02
C MET A 225 41.79 9.79 2.30
N ALA A 226 41.97 10.11 1.02
CA ALA A 226 40.91 10.76 0.23
C ALA A 226 39.66 9.87 0.14
N SER A 227 39.84 8.58 -0.16
CA SER A 227 38.73 7.63 -0.32
C SER A 227 37.91 7.45 0.96
N LEU A 228 38.57 7.49 2.12
CA LEU A 228 37.93 7.31 3.42
C LEU A 228 37.20 8.57 3.89
N ILE A 229 37.73 9.76 3.59
CA ILE A 229 37.02 11.03 3.82
C ILE A 229 35.73 11.07 2.98
N GLU A 230 35.80 10.67 1.72
CA GLU A 230 34.62 10.58 0.84
C GLU A 230 33.58 9.56 1.36
N ALA A 231 34.03 8.39 1.82
CA ALA A 231 33.15 7.39 2.42
C ALA A 231 32.44 7.93 3.68
N LYS A 232 33.15 8.70 4.51
CA LYS A 232 32.59 9.35 5.70
C LYS A 232 31.53 10.39 5.33
N ASP A 233 31.83 11.29 4.40
CA ASP A 233 30.90 12.34 3.97
C ASP A 233 29.61 11.74 3.39
N ASN A 234 29.74 10.70 2.56
CA ASN A 234 28.59 9.95 2.04
C ASN A 234 27.75 9.31 3.15
N ALA A 235 28.39 8.76 4.18
CA ALA A 235 27.68 8.19 5.33
C ALA A 235 26.92 9.27 6.11
N ASP A 236 27.54 10.43 6.38
CA ASP A 236 26.92 11.54 7.08
C ASP A 236 25.68 12.05 6.33
N ILE A 237 25.75 12.17 4.99
CA ILE A 237 24.62 12.53 4.14
C ILE A 237 23.48 11.49 4.23
N LEU A 238 23.82 10.19 4.17
CA LEU A 238 22.84 9.11 4.27
C LEU A 238 22.10 9.15 5.62
N PHE A 239 22.80 9.41 6.72
CA PHE A 239 22.18 9.50 8.04
C PHE A 239 21.28 10.72 8.20
N ALA A 240 21.68 11.88 7.67
CA ALA A 240 20.81 13.05 7.62
C ALA A 240 19.51 12.74 6.85
N LYS A 241 19.62 12.04 5.71
CA LYS A 241 18.46 11.65 4.90
C LYS A 241 17.56 10.62 5.60
N LEU A 242 18.13 9.69 6.36
CA LEU A 242 17.38 8.75 7.20
C LEU A 242 16.62 9.46 8.31
N GLY A 243 17.20 10.49 8.91
CA GLY A 243 16.53 11.35 9.90
C GLY A 243 15.27 11.99 9.33
N VAL A 244 15.40 12.67 8.19
CA VAL A 244 14.27 13.30 7.49
C VAL A 244 13.22 12.27 7.07
N MET A 245 13.64 11.09 6.59
CA MET A 245 12.72 10.01 6.24
C MET A 245 11.91 9.52 7.45
N ASN A 246 12.53 9.43 8.63
CA ASN A 246 11.84 8.98 9.84
C ASN A 246 10.78 10.00 10.29
N GLU A 247 11.08 11.30 10.18
CA GLU A 247 10.12 12.37 10.45
C GLU A 247 8.95 12.34 9.47
N TYR A 248 9.24 12.19 8.17
CA TYR A 248 8.23 12.04 7.12
C TYR A 248 7.31 10.82 7.35
N VAL A 249 7.87 9.67 7.76
CA VAL A 249 7.06 8.49 8.09
C VAL A 249 6.20 8.73 9.32
N SER A 250 6.73 9.41 10.35
CA SER A 250 5.98 9.74 11.57
C SER A 250 4.78 10.65 11.26
N GLU A 251 4.98 11.68 10.44
CA GLU A 251 3.91 12.59 10.00
C GLU A 251 2.81 11.85 9.24
N ASN A 252 3.19 11.00 8.28
CA ASN A 252 2.23 10.19 7.52
C ASN A 252 1.45 9.21 8.41
N LEU A 253 2.11 8.59 9.41
CA LEU A 253 1.41 7.74 10.37
C LEU A 253 0.40 8.52 11.20
N GLY A 254 0.72 9.77 11.57
CA GLY A 254 -0.22 10.69 12.20
C GLY A 254 -1.45 10.96 11.33
N GLN A 255 -1.26 11.28 10.04
CA GLN A 255 -2.35 11.50 9.09
C GLN A 255 -3.22 10.24 8.90
N VAL A 256 -2.60 9.05 8.80
CA VAL A 256 -3.35 7.78 8.70
C VAL A 256 -4.17 7.53 9.96
N SER A 257 -3.64 7.86 11.14
CA SER A 257 -4.38 7.75 12.40
C SER A 257 -5.62 8.65 12.43
N GLU A 258 -5.48 9.91 12.02
CA GLU A 258 -6.60 10.86 11.94
C GLU A 258 -7.66 10.40 10.92
N LEU A 259 -7.22 9.96 9.74
CA LEU A 259 -8.13 9.42 8.72
C LEU A 259 -8.89 8.20 9.24
N SER A 260 -8.21 7.31 9.97
CA SER A 260 -8.82 6.13 10.57
C SER A 260 -9.88 6.48 11.61
N GLN A 261 -9.67 7.52 12.43
CA GLN A 261 -10.71 8.05 13.33
C GLN A 261 -11.90 8.65 12.56
N GLY A 262 -11.64 9.30 11.42
CA GLY A 262 -12.69 9.80 10.53
C GLY A 262 -13.56 8.68 9.95
N ILE A 263 -12.92 7.57 9.55
CA ILE A 263 -13.61 6.37 9.07
C ILE A 263 -14.46 5.77 10.20
N ASP A 264 -13.93 5.62 11.41
CA ASP A 264 -14.66 5.06 12.56
C ASP A 264 -15.95 5.85 12.86
N ARG A 265 -15.87 7.19 12.88
CA ARG A 265 -17.05 8.06 13.01
C ARG A 265 -18.06 7.87 11.88
N SER A 266 -17.58 7.77 10.64
CA SER A 266 -18.45 7.61 9.47
C SER A 266 -19.16 6.26 9.47
N VAL A 267 -18.47 5.19 9.88
CA VAL A 267 -19.07 3.87 10.07
C VAL A 267 -20.11 3.89 11.19
N GLY A 268 -19.82 4.56 12.30
CA GLY A 268 -20.79 4.74 13.40
C GLY A 268 -22.10 5.39 12.93
N LEU A 269 -22.01 6.49 12.18
CA LEU A 269 -23.18 7.16 11.60
C LEU A 269 -23.92 6.27 10.58
N ALA A 270 -23.18 5.48 9.81
CA ALA A 270 -23.79 4.57 8.83
C ALA A 270 -24.52 3.39 9.50
N VAL A 271 -23.98 2.86 10.60
CA VAL A 271 -24.65 1.85 11.43
C VAL A 271 -25.90 2.42 12.09
N GLN A 272 -25.85 3.65 12.61
CA GLN A 272 -27.05 4.34 13.10
C GLN A 272 -28.10 4.48 12.00
N SER A 273 -27.68 4.76 10.76
CA SER A 273 -28.59 4.85 9.61
C SER A 273 -29.23 3.51 9.23
N LEU A 274 -28.68 2.36 9.64
CA LEU A 274 -29.37 1.07 9.45
C LEU A 274 -30.65 0.98 10.28
N GLN A 275 -30.81 1.77 11.34
CA GLN A 275 -32.07 1.86 12.09
C GLN A 275 -33.23 2.38 11.24
N PHE A 276 -32.95 3.11 10.13
CA PHE A 276 -33.98 3.46 9.15
C PHE A 276 -34.59 2.21 8.48
N GLU A 277 -33.90 1.08 8.43
CA GLU A 277 -34.48 -0.16 7.90
C GLU A 277 -35.61 -0.68 8.77
N ASP A 278 -35.47 -0.69 10.09
CA ASP A 278 -36.55 -1.14 10.98
C ASP A 278 -37.82 -0.31 10.76
N ILE A 279 -37.66 1.02 10.61
CA ILE A 279 -38.77 1.94 10.33
C ILE A 279 -39.40 1.67 8.96
N VAL A 280 -38.57 1.57 7.90
CA VAL A 280 -39.06 1.30 6.53
C VAL A 280 -39.68 -0.10 6.43
N GLY A 281 -39.12 -1.08 7.12
CA GLY A 281 -39.63 -2.44 7.23
C GLY A 281 -41.01 -2.48 7.91
N GLN A 282 -41.20 -1.71 8.98
CA GLN A 282 -42.50 -1.55 9.64
C GLN A 282 -43.52 -0.85 8.73
N LEU A 283 -43.13 0.23 8.03
CA LEU A 283 -43.99 0.93 7.08
C LEU A 283 -44.43 0.04 5.93
N LEU A 284 -43.50 -0.75 5.35
CA LEU A 284 -43.82 -1.71 4.30
C LEU A 284 -44.71 -2.85 4.82
N ALA A 285 -44.48 -3.34 6.04
CA ALA A 285 -45.35 -4.35 6.66
C ALA A 285 -46.74 -3.81 6.99
N HIS A 286 -46.88 -2.49 7.23
CA HIS A 286 -48.17 -1.84 7.36
C HIS A 286 -48.87 -1.73 6.00
N ALA A 287 -48.18 -1.20 4.99
CA ALA A 287 -48.71 -1.08 3.63
C ALA A 287 -49.12 -2.44 3.03
N ASP A 288 -48.34 -3.50 3.29
CA ASP A 288 -48.64 -4.87 2.89
C ASP A 288 -49.94 -5.39 3.53
N ARG A 289 -50.15 -5.10 4.83
CA ARG A 289 -51.39 -5.44 5.55
C ARG A 289 -52.59 -4.66 5.04
N GLU A 290 -52.46 -3.34 4.88
CA GLU A 290 -53.55 -2.51 4.36
C GLU A 290 -53.94 -2.92 2.94
N MET A 291 -52.98 -3.24 2.08
CA MET A 291 -53.26 -3.72 0.74
C MET A 291 -53.98 -5.08 0.77
N GLY A 292 -53.55 -6.00 1.64
CA GLY A 292 -54.25 -7.29 1.82
C GLY A 292 -55.69 -7.13 2.33
N GLU A 293 -55.94 -6.17 3.23
CA GLU A 293 -57.29 -5.82 3.66
C GLU A 293 -58.13 -5.23 2.52
N GLN A 294 -57.56 -4.36 1.68
CA GLN A 294 -58.23 -3.81 0.50
C GLN A 294 -58.56 -4.89 -0.54
N GLU A 295 -57.63 -5.77 -0.85
CA GLU A 295 -57.86 -6.92 -1.74
C GLU A 295 -58.98 -7.82 -1.22
N GLN A 296 -59.05 -8.05 0.09
CA GLN A 296 -60.12 -8.85 0.69
C GLN A 296 -61.50 -8.17 0.53
N VAL A 297 -61.58 -6.86 0.75
CA VAL A 297 -62.80 -6.07 0.57
C VAL A 297 -63.26 -6.07 -0.89
N LEU A 298 -62.32 -5.88 -1.82
CA LEU A 298 -62.60 -5.85 -3.25
C LEU A 298 -62.98 -7.24 -3.79
N ALA A 299 -62.34 -8.31 -3.30
CA ALA A 299 -62.73 -9.68 -3.61
C ALA A 299 -64.15 -10.01 -3.13
N GLU A 300 -64.51 -9.57 -1.92
CA GLU A 300 -65.86 -9.74 -1.36
C GLU A 300 -66.90 -8.93 -2.16
N LEU A 301 -66.59 -7.67 -2.51
CA LEU A 301 -67.42 -6.85 -3.39
C LEU A 301 -67.63 -7.52 -4.75
N ARG A 302 -66.56 -8.04 -5.36
CA ARG A 302 -66.63 -8.76 -6.65
C ARG A 302 -67.50 -10.01 -6.57
N ASN A 303 -67.38 -10.80 -5.50
CA ASN A 303 -68.20 -12.01 -5.33
C ASN A 303 -69.69 -11.66 -5.24
N ARG A 304 -70.04 -10.59 -4.52
CA ARG A 304 -71.43 -10.10 -4.40
C ARG A 304 -71.97 -9.55 -5.72
N LEU A 305 -71.16 -8.77 -6.45
CA LEU A 305 -71.50 -8.27 -7.79
C LEU A 305 -71.70 -9.42 -8.79
N ARG A 306 -70.85 -10.44 -8.75
CA ARG A 306 -70.98 -11.64 -9.58
C ARG A 306 -72.26 -12.42 -9.27
N ALA A 307 -72.58 -12.62 -7.98
CA ALA A 307 -73.81 -13.30 -7.57
C ALA A 307 -75.06 -12.57 -8.09
N PHE A 308 -75.06 -11.24 -8.06
CA PHE A 308 -76.13 -10.44 -8.68
C PHE A 308 -76.17 -10.60 -10.20
N ALA A 309 -75.03 -10.47 -10.88
CA ALA A 309 -74.94 -10.57 -12.35
C ALA A 309 -75.46 -11.94 -12.85
N GLU A 310 -75.19 -13.03 -12.13
CA GLU A 310 -75.70 -14.36 -12.46
C GLU A 310 -77.24 -14.47 -12.33
N VAL A 311 -77.86 -13.76 -11.36
CA VAL A 311 -79.33 -13.72 -11.20
C VAL A 311 -79.97 -12.88 -12.30
N ALA A 312 -79.35 -11.75 -12.66
CA ALA A 312 -79.81 -10.87 -13.72
C ALA A 312 -79.75 -11.52 -15.11
N GLN A 313 -78.69 -12.27 -15.43
CA GLN A 313 -78.55 -12.96 -16.72
C GLN A 313 -79.49 -14.17 -16.89
N LYS A 314 -79.90 -14.81 -15.78
CA LYS A 314 -80.81 -15.98 -15.81
C LYS A 314 -82.31 -15.61 -15.88
N GLY A 315 -82.63 -14.32 -16.05
CA GLY A 315 -84.01 -13.84 -16.11
C GLY A 315 -84.76 -13.88 -14.77
N GLY A 316 -84.04 -13.81 -13.65
CA GLY A 316 -84.63 -13.73 -12.31
C GLY A 316 -85.23 -12.35 -12.00
N ASP A 317 -85.86 -12.21 -10.82
CA ASP A 317 -86.37 -10.92 -10.33
C ASP A 317 -85.21 -9.98 -9.99
N THR A 318 -84.81 -9.18 -10.98
CA THR A 318 -83.72 -8.21 -10.93
C THR A 318 -83.94 -7.15 -9.85
N ARG A 319 -85.19 -6.77 -9.60
CA ARG A 319 -85.53 -5.79 -8.54
C ARG A 319 -85.26 -6.36 -7.16
N LYS A 320 -85.65 -7.61 -6.91
CA LYS A 320 -85.36 -8.29 -5.65
C LYS A 320 -83.86 -8.50 -5.45
N ALA A 321 -83.15 -8.93 -6.49
CA ALA A 321 -81.70 -9.13 -6.45
C ALA A 321 -80.94 -7.81 -6.16
N LEU A 322 -81.44 -6.67 -6.65
CA LEU A 322 -80.83 -5.36 -6.45
C LEU A 322 -81.03 -4.85 -5.02
N LEU A 323 -82.21 -5.11 -4.43
CA LEU A 323 -82.47 -4.85 -3.01
C LEU A 323 -81.62 -5.74 -2.09
N GLU A 324 -81.42 -7.01 -2.45
CA GLU A 324 -80.54 -7.93 -1.71
C GLU A 324 -79.08 -7.48 -1.82
N LEU A 325 -78.61 -7.05 -3.00
CA LEU A 325 -77.27 -6.49 -3.18
C LEU A 325 -77.08 -5.21 -2.35
N GLN A 326 -78.07 -4.30 -2.35
CA GLN A 326 -78.02 -3.09 -1.53
C GLN A 326 -77.90 -3.43 -0.04
N ALA A 327 -78.74 -4.32 0.48
CA ALA A 327 -78.70 -4.73 1.89
C ALA A 327 -77.35 -5.38 2.24
N GLN A 328 -76.78 -6.16 1.32
CA GLN A 328 -75.47 -6.79 1.45
C GLN A 328 -74.32 -5.77 1.46
N LEU A 329 -74.37 -4.75 0.61
CA LEU A 329 -73.38 -3.67 0.58
C LEU A 329 -73.46 -2.80 1.84
N GLU A 330 -74.67 -2.48 2.31
CA GLU A 330 -74.87 -1.77 3.57
C GLU A 330 -74.35 -2.57 4.76
N ALA A 331 -74.54 -3.90 4.78
CA ALA A 331 -73.96 -4.79 5.78
C ALA A 331 -72.43 -4.81 5.71
N MET A 332 -71.85 -4.83 4.51
CA MET A 332 -70.40 -4.77 4.30
C MET A 332 -69.80 -3.44 4.77
N GLN A 333 -70.47 -2.32 4.49
CA GLN A 333 -70.04 -0.99 4.95
C GLN A 333 -70.12 -0.82 6.47
N ARG A 334 -71.13 -1.45 7.11
CA ARG A 334 -71.27 -1.49 8.58
C ARG A 334 -70.32 -2.49 9.24
N SER A 335 -69.82 -3.46 8.49
CA SER A 335 -68.78 -4.36 8.99
C SER A 335 -67.48 -3.59 9.18
N GLY A 336 -66.72 -3.92 10.23
CA GLY A 336 -65.47 -3.23 10.59
C GLY A 336 -64.34 -3.32 9.54
N LEU A 337 -64.59 -3.94 8.39
CA LEU A 337 -63.68 -4.03 7.24
C LEU A 337 -63.29 -2.65 6.67
N PHE A 338 -64.14 -1.62 6.79
CA PHE A 338 -63.81 -0.25 6.33
C PHE A 338 -63.27 0.68 7.43
N GLN A 339 -63.33 0.30 8.71
CA GLN A 339 -62.98 1.19 9.84
C GLN A 339 -61.57 0.97 10.42
N LYS A 340 -60.87 -0.11 10.06
CA LYS A 340 -59.58 -0.48 10.67
C LYS A 340 -58.36 0.32 10.21
N SER A 341 -58.43 1.06 9.09
CA SER A 341 -57.25 1.74 8.51
C SER A 341 -56.82 3.05 9.21
N LYS A 342 -57.44 3.42 10.35
CA LYS A 342 -57.03 4.59 11.14
C LYS A 342 -56.13 4.16 12.29
N THR A 343 -54.88 3.81 12.00
CA THR A 343 -53.87 3.64 13.06
C THR A 343 -52.66 4.53 12.78
N VAL A 344 -52.17 5.15 13.84
CA VAL A 344 -51.32 6.35 13.92
C VAL A 344 -50.00 6.21 13.16
N LEU A 345 -49.70 7.18 12.29
CA LEU A 345 -48.38 7.40 11.71
C LEU A 345 -47.51 8.18 12.72
N GLN A 346 -46.45 7.57 13.21
CA GLN A 346 -45.42 8.25 14.00
C GLN A 346 -44.56 9.09 13.03
N GLN A 347 -44.58 10.42 13.19
CA GLN A 347 -44.03 11.37 12.20
C GLN A 347 -42.71 12.05 12.61
N SER A 348 -42.08 11.69 13.72
CA SER A 348 -40.83 12.34 14.13
C SER A 348 -39.86 11.41 14.86
N MET A 349 -38.58 11.68 14.64
CA MET A 349 -37.40 10.94 15.10
C MET A 349 -36.88 11.44 16.47
N ASP A 350 -37.47 12.52 17.03
CA ASP A 350 -36.94 13.26 18.20
C ASP A 350 -37.50 12.83 19.58
N GLU A 351 -38.51 11.95 19.64
CA GLU A 351 -39.12 11.52 20.92
C GLU A 351 -38.59 10.17 21.44
N GLY A 352 -37.38 9.80 21.02
CA GLY A 352 -36.70 8.57 21.41
C GLY A 352 -35.36 8.82 22.07
N ASP A 353 -35.26 9.77 22.99
CA ASP A 353 -34.17 9.78 23.98
C ASP A 353 -34.33 8.53 24.84
N VAL A 354 -33.69 7.44 24.41
CA VAL A 354 -33.48 6.27 25.24
C VAL A 354 -32.35 6.61 26.19
N GLU A 355 -32.72 6.80 27.46
CA GLU A 355 -31.79 6.82 28.59
C GLU A 355 -30.78 5.67 28.45
N LEU A 356 -29.50 6.02 28.27
CA LEU A 356 -28.39 5.10 28.41
C LEU A 356 -28.34 4.61 29.86
N PHE A 357 -28.53 3.31 30.06
CA PHE A 357 -27.96 2.56 31.19
C PHE A 357 -26.78 1.72 30.70
#